data_AF-A0A6V7I5B0-F1
#
_entry.id   AF-A0A6V7I5B0-F1
#
_cell.length_a   1.000
_cell.length_b   1.000
_cell.length_c   1.000
_cell.angle_alpha   90.00
_cell.angle_beta   90.00
_cell.angle_gamma   90.00
#
_symmetry.space_group_name_H-M   'P 1'
#
loop_
_entity.id
_entity.type
_entity.pdbx_description
1 polymer ?
#
loop_
_entity_poly.entity_id
_entity_poly.type
_entity_poly.pdbx_seq_one_letter_code
_entity_poly.pdbx_strand_id
1 'polypeptide(L)'
;EDDNSRSMSAEEPTELRQIELLKRIKTEKEEPGPVQKHFGYKCSICGEEPLKGTRWHCTECSNVDLCGDCVVDQMESSNPVHISSHRLIDMRIPESSAKNYDADYLPQNFDSSSSYNYLDPNFLPG
;
A
#
# COMPACT_ATOMS: atom_id res chain seq x y z
N GLU A 1 21.96 -38.51 -21.77
CA GLU A 1 20.94 -38.43 -22.82
C GLU A 1 19.60 -38.80 -22.17
N ASP A 2 19.20 -38.09 -21.12
CA ASP A 2 18.55 -36.76 -21.13
C ASP A 2 17.07 -36.87 -21.50
N ASP A 3 16.20 -36.80 -20.48
CA ASP A 3 15.03 -35.92 -20.56
C ASP A 3 14.55 -35.55 -19.15
N ASN A 4 15.20 -34.54 -18.58
CA ASN A 4 14.76 -33.80 -17.40
C ASN A 4 13.81 -32.68 -17.86
N SER A 5 12.57 -33.03 -18.20
CA SER A 5 11.49 -32.07 -18.44
C SER A 5 10.58 -31.97 -17.23
N ARG A 6 11.12 -31.43 -16.13
CA ARG A 6 10.34 -31.02 -14.96
C ARG A 6 9.74 -29.65 -15.23
N SER A 7 8.65 -29.61 -15.98
CA SER A 7 7.81 -28.41 -16.15
C SER A 7 7.12 -28.08 -14.82
N MET A 8 7.79 -27.31 -13.97
CA MET A 8 7.27 -26.75 -12.73
C MET A 8 6.53 -25.44 -13.03
N SER A 9 5.29 -25.56 -13.53
CA SER A 9 4.31 -24.48 -13.45
C SER A 9 3.40 -24.79 -12.27
N ALA A 10 3.95 -24.73 -11.05
CA ALA A 10 3.15 -24.82 -9.85
C ALA A 10 2.59 -23.42 -9.59
N GLU A 11 1.34 -23.22 -9.97
CA GLU A 11 0.54 -22.10 -9.51
C GLU A 11 0.58 -22.15 -7.98
N GLU A 12 1.24 -21.17 -7.37
CA GLU A 12 1.41 -21.19 -5.92
C GLU A 12 0.05 -21.35 -5.24
N PRO A 13 -0.11 -22.36 -4.36
CA PRO A 13 -1.39 -22.64 -3.75
C PRO A 13 -1.86 -21.40 -2.99
N THR A 14 -3.15 -21.08 -3.16
CA THR A 14 -3.83 -19.93 -2.54
C THR A 14 -3.58 -19.85 -1.03
N GLU A 15 -3.49 -21.01 -0.38
CA GLU A 15 -3.15 -21.14 1.03
C GLU A 15 -1.78 -20.57 1.40
N LEU A 16 -0.74 -20.78 0.59
CA LEU A 16 0.60 -20.24 0.87
C LEU A 16 0.61 -18.71 0.77
N ARG A 17 -0.08 -18.14 -0.23
CA ARG A 17 -0.23 -16.68 -0.37
C ARG A 17 -0.97 -16.09 0.83
N GLN A 18 -2.03 -16.75 1.28
CA GLN A 18 -2.79 -16.35 2.45
C GLN A 18 -1.94 -16.40 3.72
N ILE A 19 -1.15 -17.46 3.91
CA ILE A 19 -0.21 -17.59 5.02
C ILE A 19 0.84 -16.48 5.00
N GLU A 20 1.42 -16.16 3.84
CA GLU A 20 2.42 -15.10 3.72
C GLU A 20 1.83 -13.72 4.08
N LEU A 21 0.62 -13.44 3.60
CA LEU A 21 -0.10 -12.22 3.91
C LEU A 21 -0.38 -12.09 5.41
N LEU A 22 -0.86 -13.15 6.07
CA LEU A 22 -1.08 -13.17 7.52
C LEU A 22 0.22 -12.99 8.32
N LYS A 23 1.30 -13.64 7.88
CA LYS A 23 2.64 -13.45 8.49
C LYS A 23 3.06 -11.98 8.40
N ARG A 24 2.83 -11.32 7.27
CA ARG A 24 3.19 -9.92 7.06
C ARG A 24 2.38 -8.99 7.98
N ILE A 25 1.07 -9.18 8.10
CA ILE A 25 0.22 -8.42 9.03
C ILE A 25 0.68 -8.62 10.47
N LYS A 26 1.00 -9.87 10.84
CA LYS A 26 1.48 -10.19 12.19
C LYS A 26 2.80 -9.48 12.49
N THR A 27 3.78 -9.53 11.58
CA THR A 27 5.08 -8.88 11.78
C THR A 27 4.95 -7.36 11.95
N GLU A 28 4.02 -6.72 11.24
CA GLU A 28 3.78 -5.28 11.36
C GLU A 28 3.15 -4.91 12.71
N LYS A 29 2.32 -5.79 13.28
CA LYS A 29 1.75 -5.60 14.61
C LYS A 29 2.76 -5.82 15.74
N GLU A 30 3.70 -6.74 15.57
CA GLU A 30 4.75 -7.06 16.56
C GLU A 30 5.87 -6.01 16.58
N GLU A 31 6.21 -5.42 15.42
CA GLU A 31 7.21 -4.35 15.28
C GLU A 31 6.51 -3.02 14.94
N PRO A 32 5.95 -2.29 15.94
CA PRO A 32 5.24 -1.05 15.72
C PRO A 32 6.21 0.06 15.31
N GLY A 33 6.53 0.11 14.01
CA GLY A 33 7.21 1.23 13.37
C GLY A 33 6.33 2.50 13.33
N PRO A 34 6.79 3.57 12.67
CA PRO A 34 5.97 4.76 12.47
C PRO A 34 4.66 4.37 11.77
N VAL A 35 3.53 4.62 12.43
CA VAL A 35 2.21 4.28 11.89
C VAL A 35 1.96 5.12 10.64
N GLN A 36 2.11 4.49 9.48
CA GLN A 36 1.85 5.09 8.20
C GLN A 36 0.35 5.39 8.07
N LYS A 37 -0.01 6.60 7.65
CA LYS A 37 -1.40 7.03 7.45
C LYS A 37 -1.64 7.29 5.98
N HIS A 38 -2.56 6.55 5.39
CA HIS A 38 -2.97 6.69 4.00
C HIS A 38 -4.20 7.62 3.93
N PHE A 39 -3.96 8.92 3.77
CA PHE A 39 -5.02 9.92 3.61
C PHE A 39 -5.78 9.74 2.29
N GLY A 40 -7.10 9.93 2.30
CA GLY A 40 -7.98 9.74 1.14
C GLY A 40 -8.35 8.27 0.86
N TYR A 41 -7.89 7.34 1.70
CA TYR A 41 -8.25 5.94 1.64
C TYR A 41 -9.01 5.53 2.89
N LYS A 42 -10.07 4.73 2.68
CA LYS A 42 -10.92 4.20 3.74
C LYS A 42 -10.99 2.68 3.68
N CYS A 43 -11.02 2.03 4.84
CA CYS A 43 -11.29 0.60 4.87
C CYS A 43 -12.72 0.32 4.42
N SER A 44 -12.90 -0.62 3.47
CA SER A 44 -14.21 -0.98 2.92
C SER A 44 -15.09 -1.80 3.88
N ILE A 45 -14.50 -2.32 4.97
CA ILE A 45 -15.19 -3.18 5.94
C ILE A 45 -15.51 -2.42 7.22
N CYS A 46 -14.50 -1.88 7.92
CA CYS A 46 -14.71 -1.14 9.17
C CYS A 46 -14.92 0.37 8.98
N GLY A 47 -14.66 0.91 7.78
CA GLY A 47 -14.80 2.34 7.50
C GLY A 47 -13.67 3.22 8.05
N GLU A 48 -12.56 2.65 8.51
CA GLU A 48 -11.44 3.44 9.06
C GLU A 48 -10.83 4.39 8.00
N GLU A 49 -10.83 5.69 8.31
CA GLU A 49 -10.24 6.76 7.51
C GLU A 49 -9.52 7.77 8.43
N PRO A 50 -8.24 8.11 8.19
CA PRO A 50 -7.35 7.53 7.20
C PRO A 50 -6.91 6.11 7.58
N LEU A 51 -6.70 5.24 6.57
CA LEU A 51 -6.14 3.90 6.76
C LEU A 51 -4.78 3.98 7.48
N LYS A 52 -4.66 3.25 8.61
CA LYS A 52 -3.43 3.18 9.41
C LYS A 52 -2.67 1.88 9.15
N GLY A 53 -1.34 1.97 9.10
CA GLY A 53 -0.46 0.84 8.78
C GLY A 53 -0.44 0.52 7.29
N THR A 54 -0.20 -0.74 6.94
CA THR A 54 -0.22 -1.22 5.56
C THR A 54 -1.64 -1.17 4.99
N ARG A 55 -1.79 -0.42 3.90
CA ARG A 55 -2.99 -0.48 3.07
C ARG A 55 -2.96 -1.75 2.22
N TRP A 56 -3.99 -2.59 2.37
CA TRP A 56 -4.18 -3.77 1.54
C TRP A 56 -5.18 -3.49 0.45
N HIS A 57 -4.72 -3.48 -0.80
CA HIS A 57 -5.57 -3.22 -1.96
C HIS A 57 -5.90 -4.53 -2.67
N CYS A 58 -7.17 -4.78 -2.95
CA CYS A 58 -7.57 -5.96 -3.72
C CYS A 58 -7.36 -5.70 -5.22
N THR A 59 -6.64 -6.57 -5.93
CA THR A 59 -6.43 -6.41 -7.38
C THR A 59 -7.60 -6.89 -8.24
N GLU A 60 -8.51 -7.69 -7.66
CA GLU A 60 -9.67 -8.26 -8.37
C GLU A 60 -10.95 -7.42 -8.20
N CYS A 61 -11.09 -6.69 -7.08
CA CYS A 61 -12.22 -5.80 -6.83
C CYS A 61 -11.83 -4.34 -7.07
N SER A 62 -12.73 -3.60 -7.72
CA SER A 62 -12.53 -2.16 -7.94
C SER A 62 -12.66 -1.38 -6.63
N ASN A 63 -11.65 -0.58 -6.29
CA ASN A 63 -11.64 0.35 -5.16
C ASN A 63 -11.88 -0.30 -3.79
N VAL A 64 -11.46 -1.55 -3.60
CA VAL A 64 -11.52 -2.21 -2.29
C VAL A 64 -10.17 -2.09 -1.59
N ASP A 65 -10.18 -1.32 -0.51
CA ASP A 65 -9.04 -1.13 0.39
C ASP A 65 -9.39 -1.65 1.78
N LEU A 66 -8.49 -2.44 2.36
CA LEU A 66 -8.67 -3.09 3.66
C LEU A 66 -7.52 -2.71 4.61
N CYS A 67 -7.81 -2.59 5.90
CA CYS A 67 -6.78 -2.51 6.94
C CYS A 67 -6.32 -3.93 7.33
N GLY A 68 -5.15 -4.03 7.99
CA GLY A 68 -4.61 -5.33 8.42
C GLY A 68 -5.57 -6.14 9.30
N ASP A 69 -6.34 -5.48 10.18
CA ASP A 69 -7.33 -6.15 11.03
C ASP A 69 -8.45 -6.78 10.22
N CYS A 70 -9.05 -5.99 9.32
CA CYS A 70 -10.14 -6.47 8.48
C CYS A 70 -9.68 -7.59 7.55
N VAL A 71 -8.44 -7.59 7.08
CA VAL A 71 -7.91 -8.70 6.27
C VAL A 71 -7.89 -10.00 7.08
N VAL A 72 -7.43 -9.95 8.34
CA VAL A 72 -7.43 -11.13 9.24
C VAL A 72 -8.86 -11.57 9.53
N ASP A 73 -9.75 -10.63 9.83
CA ASP A 73 -11.16 -10.93 10.13
C ASP A 73 -11.88 -11.58 8.94
N GLN A 74 -11.60 -11.15 7.70
CA GLN A 74 -12.20 -11.77 6.50
C GLN A 74 -11.73 -13.21 6.27
N MET A 75 -10.55 -13.57 6.78
CA MET A 75 -10.02 -14.92 6.65
C MET A 75 -10.55 -15.87 7.71
N GLU A 76 -10.86 -15.37 8.91
CA GLU A 76 -11.42 -16.15 10.01
C GLU A 76 -12.95 -16.18 10.01
N SER A 77 -13.60 -15.16 9.45
CA SER A 77 -15.06 -15.04 9.44
C SER A 77 -15.74 -16.11 8.58
N SER A 78 -16.85 -16.65 9.11
CA SER A 78 -17.74 -17.56 8.39
C SER A 78 -18.57 -16.87 7.29
N ASN A 79 -18.71 -15.54 7.36
CA ASN A 79 -19.40 -14.72 6.36
C ASN A 79 -18.52 -13.51 6.00
N PRO A 80 -17.57 -13.68 5.08
CA PRO A 80 -16.74 -12.57 4.64
C PRO A 80 -17.56 -11.55 3.83
N VAL A 81 -17.39 -10.28 4.14
CA VAL A 81 -17.84 -9.11 3.37
C VAL A 81 -17.08 -9.01 2.04
N HIS A 82 -15.82 -9.45 2.02
CA HIS A 82 -14.93 -9.49 0.86
C HIS A 82 -14.29 -10.87 0.71
N ILE A 83 -14.28 -11.39 -0.51
CA ILE A 83 -13.83 -12.75 -0.81
C ILE A 83 -12.34 -12.89 -0.46
N SER A 84 -12.03 -13.76 0.50
CA SER A 84 -10.66 -14.02 0.97
C SER A 84 -9.76 -14.69 -0.07
N SER A 85 -10.33 -15.25 -1.14
CA SER A 85 -9.56 -15.81 -2.26
C SER A 85 -8.98 -14.74 -3.19
N HIS A 86 -9.48 -13.50 -3.15
CA HIS A 86 -8.98 -12.45 -4.01
C HIS A 86 -7.56 -12.04 -3.62
N ARG A 87 -6.75 -11.73 -4.62
CA ARG A 87 -5.38 -11.28 -4.42
C ARG A 87 -5.34 -9.87 -3.85
N LEU A 88 -4.78 -9.76 -2.65
CA LEU A 88 -4.47 -8.51 -1.97
C LEU A 88 -2.99 -8.16 -2.17
N ILE A 89 -2.71 -6.90 -2.48
CA ILE A 89 -1.35 -6.34 -2.56
C ILE A 89 -1.13 -5.35 -1.43
N ASP A 90 0.10 -5.33 -0.89
CA ASP A 90 0.51 -4.39 0.14
C ASP A 90 1.00 -3.08 -0.49
N MET A 91 0.28 -2.00 -0.21
CA MET A 91 0.62 -0.65 -0.65
C MET A 91 1.39 0.07 0.45
N ARG A 92 2.63 -0.35 0.69
CA ARG A 92 3.53 0.37 1.61
C ARG A 92 4.10 1.59 0.89
N ILE A 93 4.01 2.77 1.48
CA ILE A 93 4.75 3.93 0.98
C ILE A 93 6.19 3.74 1.47
N PRO A 94 7.16 3.46 0.59
CA PRO A 94 8.54 3.31 1.03
C PRO A 94 9.01 4.63 1.63
N GLU A 95 9.69 4.60 2.77
CA GLU A 95 10.19 5.80 3.46
C GLU A 95 11.05 6.71 2.54
N SER A 96 11.65 6.13 1.48
CA SER A 96 12.35 6.88 0.44
C SER A 96 11.42 7.72 -0.43
N SER A 97 10.22 7.25 -0.76
CA SER A 97 9.24 8.02 -1.56
C SER A 97 8.70 9.24 -0.82
N ALA A 98 8.65 9.18 0.51
CA ALA A 98 8.38 10.36 1.35
C ALA A 98 9.58 11.32 1.45
N LYS A 99 10.67 11.10 0.70
CA LYS A 99 11.81 12.02 0.61
C LYS A 99 12.18 12.33 -0.84
N ASN A 100 11.48 11.73 -1.80
CA ASN A 100 11.70 11.92 -3.23
C ASN A 100 10.80 13.01 -3.83
N TYR A 101 9.95 13.65 -3.03
CA TYR A 101 9.42 14.95 -3.43
C TYR A 101 10.58 15.94 -3.34
N ASP A 102 10.89 16.57 -4.48
CA ASP A 102 11.84 17.67 -4.51
C ASP A 102 11.41 18.70 -3.46
N ALA A 103 12.34 19.20 -2.66
CA ALA A 103 12.03 20.14 -1.58
C ALA A 103 11.35 21.41 -2.14
N ASP A 104 11.59 21.69 -3.42
CA ASP A 104 11.02 22.81 -4.18
C ASP A 104 9.52 22.66 -4.48
N TYR A 105 8.93 21.47 -4.26
CA TYR A 105 7.47 21.25 -4.34
C TYR A 105 6.74 21.42 -3.00
N LEU A 106 7.44 21.69 -1.90
CA LEU A 106 6.79 21.95 -0.61
C LEU A 106 6.30 23.41 -0.53
N PRO A 107 5.03 23.66 -0.11
CA PRO A 107 4.50 25.01 0.05
C PRO A 107 5.34 25.91 0.98
N GLN A 108 6.06 25.29 1.91
CA GLN A 108 6.89 25.95 2.92
C GLN A 108 8.23 26.46 2.35
N ASN A 109 8.64 26.01 1.17
CA ASN A 109 9.87 26.48 0.49
C ASN A 109 9.65 27.71 -0.38
N PHE A 110 8.40 28.19 -0.53
CA PHE A 110 8.12 29.43 -1.27
C PHE A 110 8.72 30.68 -0.61
N ASP A 111 8.99 30.65 0.70
CA ASP A 111 9.20 31.88 1.48
C ASP A 111 10.63 32.11 1.99
N SER A 112 11.66 31.33 1.61
CA SER A 112 12.97 31.52 2.29
C SER A 112 14.27 31.54 1.50
N SER A 113 14.34 31.34 0.17
CA SER A 113 15.60 31.73 -0.52
C SER A 113 15.60 31.86 -2.05
N SER A 114 14.53 31.53 -2.78
CA SER A 114 14.51 31.68 -4.23
C SER A 114 13.38 32.62 -4.62
N SER A 115 13.71 33.86 -5.00
CA SER A 115 12.75 34.88 -5.44
C SER A 115 12.09 34.56 -6.78
N TYR A 116 12.15 33.30 -7.23
CA TYR A 116 11.78 32.89 -8.58
C TYR A 116 10.70 31.83 -8.50
N ASN A 117 9.47 32.26 -8.76
CA ASN A 117 8.30 31.40 -8.86
C ASN A 117 8.06 31.07 -10.35
N TYR A 118 8.22 29.79 -10.73
CA TYR A 118 8.03 29.33 -12.12
C TYR A 118 6.57 29.41 -12.62
N LEU A 119 5.62 29.74 -11.74
CA LEU A 119 4.23 30.02 -12.11
C LEU A 119 3.95 31.51 -12.33
N ASP A 120 4.97 32.38 -12.25
CA ASP A 120 4.82 33.80 -12.55
C ASP A 120 4.66 34.02 -14.08
N PRO A 121 3.55 34.59 -14.56
CA PRO A 121 3.35 34.93 -15.98
C PRO A 121 4.36 35.94 -16.52
N ASN A 122 5.10 36.63 -15.65
CA ASN A 122 6.09 37.64 -16.00
C ASN A 122 7.53 37.08 -16.07
N PHE A 123 7.66 35.76 -16.30
CA PHE A 123 8.95 35.07 -16.41
C PHE A 123 9.75 35.58 -17.62
N LEU A 124 10.66 36.53 -17.36
CA LEU A 124 11.69 36.97 -18.29
C LEU A 124 13.05 36.52 -17.77
N PRO A 125 13.65 35.43 -18.31
CA PRO A 125 15.04 35.12 -18.02
C PRO A 125 15.92 36.17 -18.69
N GLY A 126 16.63 36.95 -17.86
CA GLY A 126 17.71 37.84 -18.30
C GLY A 126 19.00 37.11 -18.57
#